data_AF-A0A060C8S7-F1
#
_entry.id   AF-A0A060C8S7-F1
#
_cell.length_a   1.000
_cell.length_b   1.000
_cell.length_c   1.000
_cell.angle_alpha   90.00
_cell.angle_beta   90.00
_cell.angle_gamma   90.00
#
_symmetry.space_group_name_H-M   'P 1'
#
loop_
_entity.id
_entity.type
_entity.pdbx_description
1 polymer ?
#
loop_
_entity_poly.entity_id
_entity_poly.type
_entity_poly.pdbx_seq_one_letter_code
_entity_poly.pdbx_strand_id
1 'polypeptide(L)' 'QNQLEVEVINSWRNRLVGDRALPKEKRYTQTNITIRDDWQLLKAGLLGPVTLQVERLY' A
#
# COMPACT_ATOMS: atom_id res chain seq x y z
N GLN A 1 27.37 1.84 -14.71
CA GLN A 1 26.48 2.08 -13.55
C GLN A 1 25.05 1.98 -14.05
N ASN A 2 24.19 1.24 -13.36
CA ASN A 2 22.77 1.14 -13.72
C ASN A 2 21.94 1.90 -12.69
N GLN A 3 20.80 2.44 -13.13
CA GLN A 3 19.78 3.01 -12.27
C GLN A 3 18.52 2.15 -12.41
N LEU A 4 17.90 1.79 -11.28
CA LEU A 4 16.66 1.04 -11.24
C LEU A 4 15.70 1.80 -10.31
N GLU A 5 14.54 2.16 -10.83
CA GLU A 5 13.48 2.83 -10.09
C GLU A 5 12.22 1.97 -10.14
N VAL A 6 11.54 1.86 -9.00
CA VAL A 6 10.27 1.14 -8.88
C VAL A 6 9.29 2.03 -8.13
N GLU A 7 8.32 2.59 -8.85
CA GLU A 7 7.20 3.29 -8.24
C GLU A 7 6.16 2.28 -7.75
N VAL A 8 5.75 2.41 -6.50
CA VAL A 8 4.74 1.52 -5.89
C VAL A 8 3.57 2.34 -5.39
N ILE A 9 2.39 1.97 -5.84
CA ILE A 9 1.13 2.58 -5.43
C ILE A 9 0.30 1.51 -4.73
N ASN A 10 -0.32 1.86 -3.60
CA ASN A 10 -1.29 1.02 -2.91
C ASN A 10 -2.70 1.61 -3.03
N SER A 11 -3.69 0.85 -2.56
CA SER A 11 -5.07 1.34 -2.49
C SER A 11 -5.29 2.27 -1.29
N TRP A 12 -6.33 3.11 -1.38
CA TRP A 12 -6.79 3.97 -0.29
C TRP A 12 -7.23 3.22 0.98
N ARG A 13 -7.41 1.90 0.94
CA ARG A 13 -7.97 1.12 2.04
C ARG A 13 -7.23 1.34 3.36
N ASN A 14 -5.91 1.29 3.35
CA ASN A 14 -5.11 1.43 4.58
C ASN A 14 -5.24 2.84 5.18
N ARG A 15 -5.32 3.88 4.33
CA ARG A 15 -5.50 5.26 4.78
C ARG A 15 -6.91 5.47 5.37
N LEU A 16 -7.94 4.93 4.71
CA LEU A 16 -9.32 4.97 5.18
C LEU A 16 -9.50 4.24 6.52
N VAL A 17 -8.87 3.07 6.68
CA VAL A 17 -8.86 2.32 7.95
C VAL A 17 -8.16 3.12 9.05
N GLY A 18 -7.02 3.75 8.73
CA GLY A 18 -6.29 4.61 9.68
C GLY A 18 -7.08 5.84 10.14
N ASP A 19 -7.91 6.42 9.27
CA ASP A 19 -8.74 7.59 9.59
C ASP A 19 -9.99 7.25 10.41
N ARG A 20 -10.44 5.99 10.40
CA ARG A 20 -11.69 5.55 11.04
C ARG A 20 -11.78 5.94 12.52
N ALA A 21 -10.67 5.81 13.26
CA ALA A 21 -10.62 6.08 14.70
C ALA A 21 -10.42 7.58 15.03
N LEU A 22 -10.20 8.43 14.03
CA LEU A 22 -9.91 9.84 14.24
C LEU A 22 -11.19 10.69 14.21
N PRO A 23 -11.25 11.78 15.01
CA PRO A 23 -12.19 12.87 14.79
C PRO A 23 -12.08 13.42 13.36
N LYS A 24 -13.18 13.93 12.81
CA LYS A 24 -13.27 14.32 11.40
C LYS A 24 -12.18 15.31 10.98
N GLU A 25 -11.83 16.25 11.85
CA GLU A 25 -10.86 17.32 11.62
C GLU A 25 -9.42 16.81 11.53
N LYS A 26 -9.17 15.58 11.99
CA LYS A 26 -7.86 14.92 11.97
C LYS A 26 -7.75 13.86 10.87
N ARG A 27 -8.80 13.65 10.08
CA ARG A 27 -8.80 12.68 8.97
C ARG A 27 -8.13 13.29 7.74
N TYR A 28 -7.39 12.48 7.01
CA TYR A 28 -6.77 12.87 5.74
C TYR A 28 -7.70 12.64 4.55
N THR A 29 -8.68 11.75 4.70
CA THR A 29 -9.56 11.29 3.63
C THR A 29 -11.02 11.58 3.94
N GLN A 30 -11.77 11.89 2.89
CA GLN A 30 -13.23 12.02 2.91
C GLN A 30 -13.81 11.20 1.77
N THR A 31 -14.83 10.40 2.05
CA THR A 31 -15.48 9.55 1.06
C THR A 31 -16.95 9.32 1.40
N ASN A 32 -17.74 8.98 0.39
CA ASN A 32 -19.16 8.65 0.52
C ASN A 32 -19.40 7.16 0.88
N ILE A 33 -18.37 6.32 0.85
CA ILE A 33 -18.49 4.91 1.23
C ILE A 33 -18.41 4.73 2.75
N THR A 34 -19.13 3.74 3.27
CA THR A 34 -19.03 3.36 4.68
C THR A 34 -17.80 2.46 4.89
N ILE A 35 -16.87 2.91 5.74
CA ILE A 35 -15.71 2.11 6.15
C ILE A 35 -16.15 1.16 7.25
N ARG A 36 -16.26 -0.13 6.92
CA ARG A 36 -16.74 -1.15 7.85
C ARG A 36 -15.74 -1.42 8.96
N ASP A 37 -16.23 -1.84 10.13
CA ASP A 37 -15.39 -2.13 11.29
C ASP A 37 -14.48 -3.36 11.08
N ASP A 38 -14.92 -4.31 10.26
CA ASP A 38 -14.18 -5.53 9.91
C ASP A 38 -13.03 -5.29 8.91
N TRP A 39 -12.92 -4.08 8.33
CA TRP A 39 -11.81 -3.78 7.42
C TRP A 39 -10.48 -3.76 8.16
N GLN A 40 -9.58 -4.62 7.69
CA GLN A 40 -8.21 -4.73 8.16
C GLN A 40 -7.24 -4.05 7.20
N LEU A 41 -6.06 -3.69 7.73
CA LEU A 41 -4.93 -3.25 6.92
C LEU A 41 -4.52 -4.37 5.95
N LEU A 42 -4.25 -3.98 4.71
CA LEU A 42 -3.70 -4.85 3.68
C LEU A 42 -2.17 -4.70 3.62
N LYS A 43 -1.49 -5.78 3.25
CA LYS A 43 -0.08 -5.70 2.84
C LYS A 43 0.03 -4.74 1.65
N ALA A 44 1.02 -3.86 1.67
CA ALA A 44 1.22 -2.84 0.65
C ALA A 44 2.73 -2.57 0.49
N GLY A 45 3.14 -2.24 -0.73
CA GLY A 45 4.54 -1.95 -1.04
C GLY A 45 5.23 -3.04 -1.87
N LEU A 46 6.50 -2.82 -2.19
CA LEU A 46 7.38 -3.81 -2.77
C LEU A 46 7.81 -4.80 -1.67
N LEU A 47 7.00 -5.83 -1.45
CA LEU A 47 7.19 -6.80 -0.35
C LEU A 47 8.42 -7.70 -0.53
N GLY A 48 8.91 -7.81 -1.76
CA GLY A 48 10.15 -8.51 -2.08
C GLY A 48 10.07 -10.04 -2.03
N PRO A 49 11.23 -10.71 -2.21
CA PRO A 49 12.54 -10.10 -2.46
C PRO A 49 12.68 -9.52 -3.89
N VAL A 50 13.62 -8.59 -4.07
CA VAL A 50 14.05 -8.12 -5.40
C VAL A 50 15.39 -8.78 -5.69
N THR A 51 15.46 -9.61 -6.73
CA THR A 51 16.65 -10.40 -7.06
C THR A 51 17.00 -10.32 -8.53
N LEU A 52 18.28 -10.20 -8.84
CA LEU A 52 18.81 -10.49 -10.18
C LEU A 52 19.04 -11.99 -10.28
N GLN A 53 18.42 -12.64 -11.26
CA GLN A 53 18.63 -14.05 -11.57
C GLN A 53 19.31 -14.17 -12.92
N VAL A 54 20.33 -15.03 -12.99
CA VAL A 54 21.04 -15.34 -14.23
C VAL A 54 20.67 -16.76 -14.62
N GLU A 55 20.08 -16.91 -15.79
CA GLU A 55 19.84 -18.23 -16.38
C GLU A 55 21.16 -18.79 -16.92
N ARG A 56 21.50 -20.03 -16.54
CA ARG A 56 22.61 -20.77 -17.17
C ARG A 56 22.00 -21.73 -18.19
N LEU A 57 22.14 -21.39 -19.46
CA LEU A 57 21.87 -22.33 -20.54
C LEU A 57 23.02 -23.35 -20.60
N TYR A 58 22.66 -24.63 -20.64
CA TYR A 58 23.58 -25.74 -20.91
C TYR A 58 24.07 -25.71 -22.35
#